data_AF-A0A9D1MXA8-F1
#
_entry.id   AF-A0A9D1MXA8-F1
#
_cell.length_a   1.000
_cell.length_b   1.000
_cell.length_c   1.000
_cell.angle_alpha   90.00
_cell.angle_beta   90.00
_cell.angle_gamma   90.00
#
_symmetry.space_group_name_H-M   'P 1'
#
loop_
_entity.id
_entity.type
_entity.pdbx_description
1 polymer ?
#
loop_
_entity_poly.entity_id
_entity_poly.type
_entity_poly.pdbx_seq_one_letter_code
_entity_poly.pdbx_strand_id
1 'polypeptide(L)'
;MTYALWCAAALCCLSAEYLRILQHSGYKPQRGYCRCFFTWHFAVTAAVAAYGLFCRFCAPLPWLVCGGYTLAALPLTLIRKKSPLRFTKRAVRIFAVNFALTAVLSLHFACFLPIFTPLTVLLAWLMCLPVDCVIARMYIRKACRKLRDSGVTVVAITGSYGKTSCKDMLHALLCDSIAPDGSCNTPLGIAAFINRSELSGRYLILEFGARKRGDIALLCRLYKPFCGIITGVCAQHLSTFKREENVLAAKRELAENVPPDGFCVMGEGAKALLGAGASTTTLTSVQCRDVTLSPQGITFVAKRDGETAQISLPHVTEYSADTFALCAEVCLRLGQSFAATVKNAAFVKQTAHRMQMTYNGRFYVIDDSYNASIEGVKGACRTLEKLRGVVALSQGIVEGGKRTVELNRRCGEMLGNCCETVVAIGKNAAYIAEGAAKTECRVLTAKNLKEGLKAALPYVKSEGFLLFQNDLPDLPNV
;
A
#
# COMPACT_ATOMS: atom_id res chain seq x y z
N MET A 1 28.49 25.23 27.77
CA MET A 1 27.90 25.15 26.41
C MET A 1 28.50 24.02 25.57
N THR A 2 29.83 23.92 25.45
CA THR A 2 30.54 22.83 24.73
C THR A 2 30.12 21.43 25.18
N TYR A 3 30.10 21.18 26.50
CA TYR A 3 29.61 19.93 27.10
C TYR A 3 28.19 19.54 26.62
N ALA A 4 27.25 20.48 26.66
CA ALA A 4 25.86 20.22 26.31
C ALA A 4 25.70 19.87 24.82
N LEU A 5 26.49 20.50 23.93
CA LEU A 5 26.50 20.19 22.51
C LEU A 5 27.05 18.78 22.22
N TRP A 6 28.10 18.37 22.93
CA TRP A 6 28.65 17.01 22.82
C TRP A 6 27.65 15.96 23.27
N CYS A 7 27.04 16.16 24.43
CA CYS A 7 26.02 15.24 24.93
C CYS A 7 24.78 15.23 24.04
N ALA A 8 24.37 16.36 23.46
CA ALA A 8 23.29 16.43 22.47
C ALA A 8 23.61 15.64 21.19
N ALA A 9 24.84 15.71 20.69
CA ALA A 9 25.27 14.94 19.53
C ALA A 9 25.14 13.42 19.77
N ALA A 10 25.69 12.94 20.90
CA ALA A 10 25.60 11.53 21.27
C ALA A 10 24.14 11.08 21.51
N LEU A 11 23.34 11.89 22.20
CA LEU A 11 21.91 11.62 22.42
C LEU A 11 21.12 11.62 21.12
N CYS A 12 21.46 12.46 20.15
CA CYS A 12 20.83 12.43 18.84
C CYS A 12 21.15 11.14 18.08
N CYS A 13 22.38 10.63 18.16
CA CYS A 13 22.72 9.32 17.62
C CYS A 13 21.90 8.20 18.28
N LEU A 14 21.76 8.22 19.61
CA LEU A 14 20.90 7.28 20.33
C LEU A 14 19.42 7.42 19.93
N SER A 15 18.98 8.64 19.64
CA SER A 15 17.61 8.95 19.24
C SER A 15 17.23 8.46 17.83
N ALA A 16 18.23 8.15 16.99
CA ALA A 16 18.02 7.78 15.60
C ALA A 16 17.14 6.53 15.45
N GLU A 17 17.26 5.56 16.38
CA GLU A 17 16.40 4.37 16.38
C GLU A 17 14.94 4.71 16.68
N TYR A 18 14.68 5.63 17.61
CA TYR A 18 13.32 6.07 17.91
C TYR A 18 12.73 6.84 16.75
N LEU A 19 13.50 7.72 16.11
CA LEU A 19 13.07 8.39 14.88
C LEU A 19 12.81 7.37 13.75
N ARG A 20 13.59 6.30 13.65
CA ARG A 20 13.37 5.19 12.70
C ARG A 20 12.03 4.49 12.98
N ILE A 21 11.75 4.15 14.24
CA ILE A 21 10.47 3.54 14.65
C ILE A 21 9.30 4.48 14.35
N LEU A 22 9.44 5.78 14.66
CA LEU A 22 8.43 6.79 14.34
C LEU A 22 8.20 6.90 12.84
N GLN A 23 9.25 6.90 12.03
CA GLN A 23 9.15 6.92 10.57
C GLN A 23 8.44 5.68 10.02
N HIS A 24 8.76 4.48 10.51
CA HIS A 24 8.08 3.23 10.14
C HIS A 24 6.60 3.22 10.52
N SER A 25 6.23 3.88 11.62
CA SER A 25 4.82 4.07 11.99
C SER A 25 4.06 5.05 11.06
N GLY A 26 4.74 5.66 10.08
CA GLY A 26 4.21 6.73 9.25
C GLY A 26 4.02 8.04 10.02
N TYR A 27 4.85 8.29 11.03
CA TYR A 27 4.74 9.41 11.97
C TYR A 27 3.37 9.47 12.67
N LYS A 28 2.85 8.30 13.05
CA LYS A 28 1.61 8.12 13.80
C LYS A 28 1.92 7.33 15.06
N PRO A 29 2.25 8.00 16.18
CA PRO A 29 2.69 7.32 17.41
C PRO A 29 1.73 6.23 17.89
N GLN A 30 0.43 6.42 17.69
CA GLN A 30 -0.63 5.45 18.00
C GLN A 30 -0.52 4.11 17.25
N ARG A 31 0.28 4.04 16.17
CA ARG A 31 0.56 2.78 15.43
C ARG A 31 1.67 1.96 16.07
N GLY A 32 1.87 2.08 17.38
CA GLY A 32 2.78 1.23 18.15
C GLY A 32 4.15 1.85 18.43
N TYR A 33 4.28 3.18 18.44
CA TYR A 33 5.53 3.83 18.88
C TYR A 33 5.88 3.46 20.32
N CYS A 34 4.88 3.23 21.19
CA CYS A 34 5.11 2.75 22.57
C CYS A 34 5.89 1.43 22.65
N ARG A 35 6.00 0.66 21.56
CA ARG A 35 6.86 -0.53 21.52
C ARG A 35 8.34 -0.20 21.69
N CYS A 36 8.76 1.05 21.45
CA CYS A 36 10.16 1.45 21.64
C CYS A 36 10.66 1.20 23.07
N PHE A 37 9.81 1.38 24.08
CA PHE A 37 10.14 1.16 25.50
C PHE A 37 10.43 -0.32 25.84
N PHE A 38 10.02 -1.26 24.98
CA PHE A 38 10.24 -2.70 25.16
C PHE A 38 11.36 -3.24 24.26
N THR A 39 12.15 -2.35 23.65
CA THR A 39 13.27 -2.76 22.80
C THR A 39 14.57 -2.86 23.59
N TRP A 40 15.49 -3.70 23.13
CA TRP A 40 16.84 -3.75 23.70
C TRP A 40 17.58 -2.40 23.58
N HIS A 41 17.24 -1.57 22.60
CA HIS A 41 17.80 -0.20 22.49
C HIS A 41 17.39 0.66 23.69
N PHE A 42 16.15 0.51 24.15
CA PHE A 42 15.70 1.22 25.34
C PHE A 42 16.45 0.76 26.59
N ALA A 43 16.72 -0.55 26.72
CA ALA A 43 17.56 -1.07 27.78
C ALA A 43 18.98 -0.45 27.77
N VAL A 44 19.58 -0.27 26.58
CA VAL A 44 20.85 0.46 26.44
C VAL A 44 20.71 1.90 26.92
N THR A 45 19.69 2.64 26.49
CA THR A 45 19.50 4.03 26.95
C THR A 45 19.25 4.14 28.45
N ALA A 46 18.58 3.15 29.06
CA ALA A 46 18.37 3.09 30.50
C ALA A 46 19.70 2.82 31.26
N ALA A 47 20.52 1.89 30.76
CA ALA A 47 21.86 1.64 31.32
C ALA A 47 22.76 2.87 31.23
N VAL A 48 22.69 3.61 30.11
CA VAL A 48 23.44 4.85 29.90
C VAL A 48 22.97 5.96 30.86
N ALA A 49 21.66 6.05 31.13
CA ALA A 49 21.13 6.96 32.15
C ALA A 49 21.60 6.58 33.56
N ALA A 50 21.61 5.27 33.90
CA ALA A 50 22.13 4.80 35.18
C ALA A 50 23.63 5.12 35.36
N TYR A 51 24.43 4.96 34.31
CA TYR A 51 25.84 5.40 34.30
C TYR A 51 25.98 6.91 34.49
N GLY A 52 25.14 7.71 33.81
CA GLY A 52 25.12 9.16 34.00
C GLY A 52 24.79 9.56 35.44
N LEU A 53 23.83 8.87 36.07
CA LEU A 53 23.48 9.06 37.48
C LEU A 53 24.63 8.69 38.41
N PHE A 54 25.28 7.55 38.16
CA PHE A 54 26.47 7.12 38.89
C PHE A 54 27.58 8.19 38.82
N CYS A 55 27.88 8.72 37.63
CA CYS A 55 28.84 9.80 37.47
C CYS A 55 28.43 11.05 38.27
N ARG A 56 27.14 11.42 38.27
CA ARG A 56 26.66 12.60 39.00
C ARG A 56 26.95 12.53 40.51
N PHE A 57 26.88 11.35 41.11
CA PHE A 57 27.07 11.14 42.55
C PHE A 57 28.51 10.75 42.93
N CYS A 58 29.20 9.95 42.11
CA CYS A 58 30.50 9.38 42.45
C CYS A 58 31.68 10.16 41.83
N ALA A 59 31.48 10.83 40.69
CA ALA A 59 32.53 11.57 39.98
C ALA A 59 31.92 12.66 39.09
N PRO A 60 31.58 13.85 39.64
CA PRO A 60 30.77 14.88 38.97
C PRO A 60 31.53 15.66 37.90
N LEU A 61 32.23 14.94 37.02
CA LEU A 61 32.90 15.46 35.83
C LEU A 61 31.94 15.29 34.64
N PRO A 62 31.43 16.40 34.07
CA PRO A 62 30.50 16.34 32.94
C PRO A 62 31.04 15.51 31.77
N TRP A 63 32.34 15.58 31.50
CA TRP A 63 32.97 14.85 30.40
C TRP A 63 32.87 13.32 30.50
N LEU A 64 32.77 12.75 31.70
CA LEU A 64 32.54 11.31 31.87
C LEU A 64 31.16 10.89 31.34
N VAL A 65 30.15 11.73 31.57
CA VAL A 65 28.79 11.52 31.06
C VAL A 65 28.79 11.51 29.52
N CYS A 66 29.42 12.50 28.88
CA CYS A 66 29.48 12.52 27.41
C CYS A 66 30.35 11.37 26.83
N GLY A 67 31.42 10.95 27.53
CA GLY A 67 32.21 9.78 27.15
C GLY A 67 31.38 8.50 27.13
N GLY A 68 30.62 8.24 28.20
CA GLY A 68 29.70 7.11 28.27
C GLY A 68 28.62 7.14 27.18
N TYR A 69 28.10 8.32 26.84
CA TYR A 69 27.06 8.47 25.81
C TYR A 69 27.64 8.16 24.43
N THR A 70 28.86 8.63 24.16
CA THR A 70 29.56 8.41 22.89
C THR A 70 29.88 6.92 22.71
N LEU A 71 30.40 6.26 23.75
CA LEU A 71 30.68 4.82 23.74
C LEU A 71 29.42 3.98 23.51
N ALA A 72 28.28 4.39 24.07
CA ALA A 72 27.02 3.70 23.84
C ALA A 72 26.43 3.97 22.43
N ALA A 73 26.61 5.16 21.89
CA ALA A 73 26.07 5.54 20.58
C ALA A 73 26.83 4.86 19.43
N LEU A 74 28.15 4.73 19.53
CA LEU A 74 29.02 4.29 18.42
C LEU A 74 28.65 2.89 17.89
N PRO A 75 28.50 1.83 18.70
CA PRO A 75 28.08 0.52 18.22
C PRO A 75 26.69 0.54 17.57
N LEU A 76 25.76 1.33 18.12
CA LEU A 76 24.39 1.43 17.62
C LEU A 76 24.30 2.01 16.21
N THR A 77 25.21 2.93 15.87
CA THR A 77 25.28 3.50 14.51
C THR A 77 25.85 2.52 13.47
N LEU A 78 26.63 1.53 13.90
CA LEU A 78 27.27 0.54 13.03
C LEU A 78 26.39 -0.68 12.75
N ILE A 79 25.33 -0.89 13.54
CA ILE A 79 24.42 -2.04 13.37
C ILE A 79 23.60 -1.86 12.08
N ARG A 80 23.79 -2.77 11.13
CA ARG A 80 22.95 -2.86 9.93
C ARG A 80 21.51 -3.19 10.31
N LYS A 81 20.58 -2.34 9.89
CA LYS A 81 19.13 -2.51 10.11
C LYS A 81 18.46 -3.04 8.84
N LYS A 82 17.52 -3.98 8.99
CA LYS A 82 16.67 -4.47 7.88
C LYS A 82 15.94 -3.33 7.16
N SER A 83 15.55 -2.29 7.90
CA SER A 83 14.88 -1.11 7.33
C SER A 83 15.45 0.17 7.96
N PRO A 84 16.48 0.77 7.34
CA PRO A 84 17.21 1.90 7.90
C PRO A 84 16.36 3.18 7.94
N LEU A 85 16.78 4.14 8.76
CA LEU A 85 16.19 5.47 8.79
C LEU A 85 16.47 6.17 7.46
N ARG A 86 15.42 6.63 6.77
CA ARG A 86 15.55 7.44 5.56
C ARG A 86 15.57 8.92 5.93
N PHE A 87 16.64 9.62 5.61
CA PHE A 87 16.79 11.06 5.85
C PHE A 87 15.95 11.91 4.87
N THR A 88 14.64 11.80 4.99
CA THR A 88 13.68 12.68 4.30
C THR A 88 13.75 14.10 4.86
N LYS A 89 13.31 15.12 4.10
CA LYS A 89 13.23 16.50 4.59
C LYS A 89 12.46 16.64 5.92
N ARG A 90 11.46 15.77 6.15
CA ARG A 90 10.73 15.68 7.42
C ARG A 90 11.59 15.09 8.54
N ALA A 91 12.24 13.95 8.29
CA ALA A 91 13.12 13.31 9.26
C ALA A 91 14.28 14.24 9.67
N VAL A 92 14.90 14.93 8.71
CA VAL A 92 15.97 15.90 8.96
C VAL A 92 15.50 17.04 9.87
N ARG A 93 14.30 17.60 9.62
CA ARG A 93 13.72 18.64 10.48
C ARG A 93 13.47 18.15 11.90
N ILE A 94 12.88 16.97 12.06
CA ILE A 94 12.64 16.37 13.39
C ILE A 94 13.98 16.11 14.09
N PHE A 95 14.97 15.60 13.36
CA PHE A 95 16.31 15.34 13.89
C PHE A 95 17.00 16.64 14.34
N ALA A 96 16.93 17.71 13.56
CA ALA A 96 17.50 19.01 13.91
C ALA A 96 16.80 19.65 15.12
N VAL A 97 15.47 19.59 15.19
CA VAL A 97 14.71 20.07 16.35
C VAL A 97 15.04 19.22 17.59
N ASN A 98 15.18 17.90 17.43
CA ASN A 98 15.58 17.01 18.52
C ASN A 98 16.98 17.35 19.03
N PHE A 99 17.93 17.66 18.15
CA PHE A 99 19.27 18.10 18.54
C PHE A 99 19.26 19.40 19.34
N ALA A 100 18.50 20.40 18.88
CA ALA A 100 18.37 21.66 19.61
C ALA A 100 17.71 21.43 20.98
N LEU A 101 16.65 20.61 21.03
CA LEU A 101 15.94 20.25 22.25
C LEU A 101 16.88 19.54 23.25
N THR A 102 17.63 18.54 22.79
CA THR A 102 18.56 17.81 23.67
C THR A 102 19.73 18.70 24.11
N ALA A 103 20.24 19.60 23.27
CA ALA A 103 21.27 20.57 23.65
C ALA A 103 20.83 21.50 24.79
N VAL A 104 19.60 22.01 24.73
CA VAL A 104 19.03 22.84 25.80
C VAL A 104 18.82 22.01 27.06
N LEU A 105 18.21 20.83 26.95
CA LEU A 105 17.95 19.97 28.11
C LEU A 105 19.24 19.48 28.76
N SER A 106 20.30 19.21 28.00
CA SER A 106 21.61 18.79 28.52
C SER A 106 22.30 19.86 29.40
N LEU A 107 21.84 21.11 29.41
CA LEU A 107 22.38 22.14 30.33
C LEU A 107 22.08 21.83 31.80
N HIS A 108 20.95 21.19 32.07
CA HIS A 108 20.48 20.92 33.44
C HIS A 108 20.19 19.44 33.70
N PHE A 109 19.82 18.71 32.65
CA PHE A 109 19.19 17.40 32.75
C PHE A 109 20.03 16.28 32.10
N ALA A 110 21.31 16.55 31.78
CA ALA A 110 22.14 15.66 30.98
C ALA A 110 22.15 14.21 31.48
N CYS A 111 22.35 13.98 32.79
CA CYS A 111 22.60 12.65 33.37
C CYS A 111 21.46 11.64 33.18
N PHE A 112 20.22 12.10 33.01
CA PHE A 112 19.01 11.26 32.89
C PHE A 112 18.34 11.40 31.53
N LEU A 113 18.78 12.33 30.69
CA LEU A 113 18.22 12.55 29.37
C LEU A 113 18.21 11.30 28.46
N PRO A 114 19.15 10.33 28.55
CA PRO A 114 19.09 9.10 27.75
C PRO A 114 17.77 8.33 27.89
N ILE A 115 17.22 8.15 29.10
CA ILE A 115 15.96 7.38 29.28
C ILE A 115 14.75 8.10 28.68
N PHE A 116 14.83 9.43 28.55
CA PHE A 116 13.79 10.27 27.96
C PHE A 116 13.93 10.45 26.46
N THR A 117 14.96 9.87 25.82
CA THR A 117 15.17 9.99 24.37
C THR A 117 13.94 9.62 23.51
N PRO A 118 13.11 8.59 23.83
CA PRO A 118 11.88 8.35 23.07
C PRO A 118 10.88 9.51 23.15
N LEU A 119 10.82 10.20 24.31
CA LEU A 119 9.94 11.34 24.53
C LEU A 119 10.48 12.60 23.85
N THR A 120 11.79 12.83 23.87
CA THR A 120 12.39 13.98 23.15
C THR A 120 12.12 13.93 21.66
N VAL A 121 12.18 12.74 21.04
CA VAL A 121 11.81 12.55 19.63
C VAL A 121 10.34 12.82 19.37
N LEU A 122 9.43 12.41 20.28
CA LEU A 122 8.01 12.73 20.17
C LEU A 122 7.75 14.23 20.32
N LEU A 123 8.43 14.90 21.24
CA LEU A 123 8.30 16.33 21.45
C LEU A 123 8.84 17.10 20.24
N ALA A 124 10.01 16.72 19.71
CA ALA A 124 10.55 17.30 18.49
C ALA A 124 9.61 17.10 17.29
N TRP A 125 9.00 15.92 17.16
CA TRP A 125 7.96 15.68 16.16
C TRP A 125 6.74 16.58 16.36
N LEU A 126 6.25 16.72 17.59
CA LEU A 126 5.11 17.59 17.94
C LEU A 126 5.40 19.05 17.57
N MET A 127 6.59 19.55 17.89
CA MET A 127 7.05 20.90 17.53
C MET A 127 7.14 21.09 16.01
N CYS A 128 7.45 20.04 15.25
CA CYS A 128 7.49 20.08 13.80
C CYS A 128 6.10 20.03 13.15
N LEU A 129 5.07 19.56 13.84
CA LEU A 129 3.73 19.34 13.24
C LEU A 129 3.13 20.58 12.55
N PRO A 130 3.18 21.79 13.12
CA PRO A 130 2.63 22.98 12.47
C PRO A 130 3.32 23.24 11.13
N VAL A 131 4.65 23.17 11.11
CA VAL A 131 5.47 23.35 9.91
C VAL A 131 5.18 22.26 8.88
N ASP A 132 5.10 21.00 9.30
CA ASP A 132 4.76 19.86 8.46
C ASP A 132 3.39 20.06 7.77
N CYS A 133 2.40 20.55 8.53
CA CYS A 133 1.06 20.80 8.04
C CYS A 133 1.03 21.94 7.02
N VAL A 134 1.77 23.02 7.28
CA VAL A 134 1.91 24.14 6.34
C VAL A 134 2.56 23.67 5.04
N ILE A 135 3.69 22.96 5.12
CA ILE A 135 4.39 22.41 3.95
C ILE A 135 3.45 21.50 3.15
N ALA A 136 2.74 20.58 3.82
CA ALA A 136 1.80 19.67 3.18
C ALA A 136 0.68 20.44 2.45
N ARG A 137 0.09 21.45 3.09
CA ARG A 137 -0.95 22.29 2.48
C ARG A 137 -0.43 23.08 1.28
N MET A 138 0.75 23.69 1.39
CA MET A 138 1.38 24.41 0.28
C MET A 138 1.65 23.49 -0.91
N TYR A 139 2.12 22.27 -0.64
CA TYR A 139 2.41 21.29 -1.67
C TYR A 139 1.16 20.82 -2.42
N ILE A 140 0.07 20.58 -1.69
CA ILE A 140 -1.25 20.28 -2.28
C ILE A 140 -1.77 21.48 -3.07
N ARG A 141 -1.70 22.70 -2.52
CA ARG A 141 -2.13 23.92 -3.22
C ARG A 141 -1.38 24.14 -4.53
N LYS A 142 -0.07 23.88 -4.55
CA LYS A 142 0.75 23.94 -5.78
C LYS A 142 0.23 22.96 -6.83
N ALA A 143 -0.07 21.72 -6.43
CA ALA A 143 -0.61 20.71 -7.33
C ALA A 143 -1.99 21.10 -7.87
N CYS A 144 -2.92 21.54 -7.00
CA CYS A 144 -4.25 21.99 -7.42
C CYS A 144 -4.19 23.19 -8.38
N ARG A 145 -3.26 24.13 -8.16
CA ARG A 145 -3.01 25.27 -9.06
C ARG A 145 -2.54 24.77 -10.42
N LYS A 146 -1.47 23.97 -10.44
CA LYS A 146 -0.92 23.40 -11.67
C LYS A 146 -1.96 22.61 -12.47
N LEU A 147 -2.77 21.80 -11.79
CA LEU A 147 -3.84 21.01 -12.40
C LEU A 147 -4.93 21.88 -13.04
N ARG A 148 -5.34 22.94 -12.35
CA ARG A 148 -6.33 23.87 -12.89
C ARG A 148 -5.79 24.62 -14.10
N ASP A 149 -4.53 25.05 -14.02
CA ASP A 149 -3.91 25.86 -15.07
C ASP A 149 -3.55 25.01 -16.31
N SER A 150 -3.48 23.67 -16.20
CA SER A 150 -3.19 22.77 -17.33
C SER A 150 -4.41 22.39 -18.17
N GLY A 151 -5.64 22.57 -17.68
CA GLY A 151 -6.87 22.25 -18.42
C GLY A 151 -7.14 20.75 -18.65
N VAL A 152 -6.35 19.87 -18.02
CA VAL A 152 -6.51 18.40 -18.18
C VAL A 152 -7.78 17.91 -17.50
N THR A 153 -8.44 16.93 -18.11
CA THR A 153 -9.65 16.30 -17.56
C THR A 153 -9.27 15.19 -16.60
N VAL A 154 -9.72 15.28 -15.35
CA VAL A 154 -9.38 14.29 -14.33
C VAL A 154 -10.38 13.13 -14.32
N VAL A 155 -9.86 11.90 -14.39
CA VAL A 155 -10.62 10.66 -14.23
C VAL A 155 -10.22 10.02 -12.90
N ALA A 156 -11.18 9.84 -11.99
CA ALA A 156 -10.93 9.27 -10.68
C ALA A 156 -11.33 7.79 -10.61
N ILE A 157 -10.50 6.94 -9.99
CA ILE A 157 -10.78 5.51 -9.81
C ILE A 157 -10.82 5.20 -8.32
N THR A 158 -11.94 4.64 -7.84
CA THR A 158 -12.06 4.14 -6.47
C THR A 158 -12.67 2.74 -6.42
N GLY A 159 -12.62 2.14 -5.24
CA GLY A 159 -13.14 0.81 -4.96
C GLY A 159 -12.38 0.14 -3.81
N SER A 160 -12.89 -0.99 -3.35
CA SER A 160 -12.18 -1.82 -2.36
C SER A 160 -11.00 -2.54 -3.04
N TYR A 161 -11.23 -3.18 -4.19
CA TYR A 161 -10.22 -3.90 -4.98
C TYR A 161 -10.10 -3.36 -6.41
N GLY A 162 -9.16 -3.87 -7.22
CA GLY A 162 -9.06 -3.57 -8.66
C GLY A 162 -8.62 -2.16 -9.09
N LYS A 163 -8.44 -1.21 -8.16
CA LYS A 163 -8.10 0.20 -8.48
C LYS A 163 -6.87 0.35 -9.37
N THR A 164 -5.74 -0.24 -8.97
CA THR A 164 -4.47 -0.07 -9.70
C THR A 164 -4.49 -0.77 -11.05
N SER A 165 -5.03 -1.98 -11.12
CA SER A 165 -5.21 -2.70 -12.40
C SER A 165 -6.13 -1.94 -13.35
N CYS A 166 -7.23 -1.36 -12.84
CA CYS A 166 -8.13 -0.52 -13.62
C CYS A 166 -7.45 0.77 -14.09
N LYS A 167 -6.64 1.42 -13.24
CA LYS A 167 -5.87 2.61 -13.59
C LYS A 167 -4.83 2.32 -14.68
N ASP A 168 -4.04 1.26 -14.54
CA ASP A 168 -3.04 0.87 -15.54
C ASP A 168 -3.70 0.48 -16.88
N MET A 169 -4.82 -0.26 -16.80
CA MET A 169 -5.56 -0.66 -18.00
C MET A 169 -6.22 0.53 -18.69
N LEU A 170 -6.86 1.43 -17.95
CA LEU A 170 -7.44 2.65 -18.52
C LEU A 170 -6.36 3.53 -19.14
N HIS A 171 -5.20 3.66 -18.49
CA HIS A 171 -4.08 4.44 -19.02
C HIS A 171 -3.56 3.89 -20.35
N ALA A 172 -3.52 2.56 -20.51
CA ALA A 172 -3.16 1.94 -21.78
C ALA A 172 -4.25 2.12 -22.86
N LEU A 173 -5.53 2.08 -22.47
CA LEU A 173 -6.66 2.14 -23.41
C LEU A 173 -7.00 3.57 -23.86
N LEU A 174 -6.93 4.55 -22.97
CA LEU A 174 -7.34 5.93 -23.20
C LEU A 174 -6.19 6.75 -23.79
N CYS A 175 -6.39 7.28 -25.00
CA CYS A 175 -5.43 8.15 -25.67
C CYS A 175 -5.16 9.43 -24.87
N ASP A 176 -3.94 9.96 -24.98
CA ASP A 176 -3.49 11.20 -24.33
C ASP A 176 -3.73 11.24 -22.82
N SER A 177 -3.59 10.08 -22.16
CA SER A 177 -3.75 9.97 -20.72
C SER A 177 -2.41 9.98 -19.98
N ILE A 178 -2.44 10.47 -18.74
CA ILE A 178 -1.32 10.49 -17.81
C ILE A 178 -1.77 9.80 -16.52
N ALA A 179 -0.98 8.85 -16.01
CA ALA A 179 -1.25 8.18 -14.74
C ALA A 179 0.03 8.03 -13.91
N PRO A 180 -0.05 8.05 -12.56
CA PRO A 180 1.08 7.69 -11.71
C PRO A 180 1.46 6.22 -11.86
N ASP A 181 2.76 5.90 -11.84
CA ASP A 181 3.21 4.52 -11.70
C ASP A 181 2.87 3.95 -10.32
N GLY A 182 2.44 2.69 -10.29
CA GLY A 182 2.05 1.99 -9.07
C GLY A 182 0.84 2.62 -8.36
N SER A 183 0.71 2.32 -7.07
CA SER A 183 -0.41 2.79 -6.23
C SER A 183 -0.09 4.17 -5.64
N CYS A 184 -0.77 5.21 -6.14
CA CYS A 184 -0.62 6.59 -5.69
C CYS A 184 -1.98 7.21 -5.35
N ASN A 185 -2.45 6.95 -4.12
CA ASN A 185 -3.86 7.15 -3.77
C ASN A 185 -4.13 8.01 -2.53
N THR A 186 -3.11 8.69 -2.02
CA THR A 186 -3.22 9.63 -0.89
C THR A 186 -3.16 11.07 -1.37
N PRO A 187 -3.74 12.04 -0.62
CA PRO A 187 -3.71 13.45 -1.03
C PRO A 187 -2.29 13.96 -1.32
N LEU A 188 -1.31 13.66 -0.46
CA LEU A 188 0.08 14.08 -0.68
C LEU A 188 0.77 13.29 -1.80
N GLY A 189 0.47 11.99 -1.96
CA GLY A 189 1.02 11.20 -3.06
C GLY A 189 0.59 11.76 -4.41
N ILE A 190 -0.70 12.03 -4.58
CA ILE A 190 -1.26 12.62 -5.81
C ILE A 190 -0.66 14.01 -6.04
N ALA A 191 -0.57 14.86 -5.02
CA ALA A 191 0.07 16.16 -5.15
C ALA A 191 1.54 16.04 -5.58
N ALA A 192 2.26 15.04 -5.08
CA ALA A 192 3.64 14.78 -5.46
C ALA A 192 3.78 14.35 -6.92
N PHE A 193 2.83 13.54 -7.42
CA PHE A 193 2.78 13.16 -8.82
C PHE A 193 2.50 14.38 -9.70
N ILE A 194 1.42 15.10 -9.45
CA ILE A 194 1.05 16.29 -10.24
C ILE A 194 2.18 17.32 -10.29
N ASN A 195 2.82 17.58 -9.15
CA ASN A 195 3.90 18.56 -9.09
C ASN A 195 5.14 18.16 -9.90
N ARG A 196 5.44 16.86 -10.02
CA ARG A 196 6.62 16.34 -10.76
C ARG A 196 6.34 16.03 -12.23
N SER A 197 5.11 15.71 -12.59
CA SER A 197 4.73 15.28 -13.94
C SER A 197 4.49 16.47 -14.86
N GLU A 198 4.81 16.33 -16.14
CA GLU A 198 4.32 17.23 -17.17
C GLU A 198 2.87 16.86 -17.50
N LEU A 199 1.96 17.84 -17.45
CA LEU A 199 0.52 17.63 -17.68
C LEU A 199 0.17 17.95 -19.14
N SER A 200 0.91 17.35 -20.08
CA SER A 200 0.79 17.61 -21.52
C SER A 200 -0.33 16.83 -22.21
N GLY A 201 -0.88 15.80 -21.55
CA GLY A 201 -1.98 14.99 -22.06
C GLY A 201 -3.35 15.63 -21.83
N ARG A 202 -4.39 15.05 -22.43
CA ARG A 202 -5.79 15.48 -22.28
C ARG A 202 -6.42 14.97 -20.99
N TYR A 203 -6.02 13.80 -20.52
CA TYR A 203 -6.62 13.13 -19.36
C TYR A 203 -5.60 12.84 -18.26
N LEU A 204 -6.00 13.00 -17.00
CA LEU A 204 -5.22 12.63 -15.83
C LEU A 204 -5.98 11.59 -15.02
N ILE A 205 -5.45 10.36 -14.95
CA ILE A 205 -6.08 9.25 -14.25
C ILE A 205 -5.51 9.16 -12.84
N LEU A 206 -6.37 9.24 -11.82
CA LEU A 206 -5.99 9.24 -10.41
C LEU A 206 -6.73 8.17 -9.62
N GLU A 207 -6.00 7.41 -8.81
CA GLU A 207 -6.61 6.51 -7.83
C GLU A 207 -7.00 7.27 -6.55
N PHE A 208 -8.24 7.14 -6.10
CA PHE A 208 -8.70 7.73 -4.85
C PHE A 208 -8.84 6.65 -3.76
N GLY A 209 -7.89 6.68 -2.82
CA GLY A 209 -7.85 5.81 -1.65
C GLY A 209 -8.65 6.39 -0.49
N ALA A 210 -9.33 5.53 0.28
CA ALA A 210 -10.06 5.94 1.47
C ALA A 210 -9.83 4.95 2.61
N ARG A 211 -9.69 5.48 3.82
CA ARG A 211 -9.64 4.71 5.07
C ARG A 211 -10.77 5.08 6.02
N LYS A 212 -11.43 6.21 5.80
CA LYS A 212 -12.62 6.66 6.51
C LYS A 212 -13.54 7.43 5.58
N ARG A 213 -14.77 7.64 6.01
CA ARG A 213 -15.72 8.56 5.38
C ARG A 213 -15.13 9.97 5.30
N GLY A 214 -15.37 10.65 4.18
CA GLY A 214 -14.88 11.97 3.84
C GLY A 214 -13.52 11.99 3.13
N ASP A 215 -12.81 10.86 3.05
CA ASP A 215 -11.52 10.81 2.36
C ASP A 215 -11.68 10.95 0.83
N ILE A 216 -12.70 10.32 0.23
CA ILE A 216 -12.96 10.44 -1.22
C ILE A 216 -13.52 11.82 -1.54
N ALA A 217 -14.45 12.33 -0.74
CA ALA A 217 -14.98 13.69 -0.89
C ALA A 217 -13.87 14.75 -0.80
N LEU A 218 -12.90 14.58 0.11
CA LEU A 218 -11.71 15.43 0.18
C LEU A 218 -10.91 15.40 -1.12
N LEU A 219 -10.65 14.21 -1.68
CA LEU A 219 -9.91 14.05 -2.92
C LEU A 219 -10.67 14.66 -4.11
N CYS A 220 -12.00 14.48 -4.19
CA CYS A 220 -12.83 15.11 -5.20
C CYS A 220 -12.78 16.63 -5.11
N ARG A 221 -12.84 17.20 -3.91
CA ARG A 221 -12.71 18.66 -3.71
C ARG A 221 -11.33 19.20 -4.11
N LEU A 222 -10.27 18.41 -3.91
CA LEU A 222 -8.90 18.82 -4.23
C LEU A 222 -8.59 18.72 -5.73
N TYR A 223 -9.00 17.63 -6.36
CA TYR A 223 -8.58 17.27 -7.72
C TYR A 223 -9.69 17.32 -8.76
N LYS A 224 -10.93 17.64 -8.36
CA LYS A 224 -12.08 17.96 -9.22
C LYS A 224 -12.24 16.99 -10.41
N PRO A 225 -12.46 15.69 -10.16
CA PRO A 225 -12.69 14.73 -11.23
C PRO A 225 -13.92 15.10 -12.06
N PHE A 226 -13.81 14.98 -13.38
CA PHE A 226 -14.94 15.10 -14.30
C PHE A 226 -15.72 13.78 -14.39
N CYS A 227 -15.05 12.65 -14.30
CA CYS A 227 -15.70 11.34 -14.28
C CYS A 227 -15.00 10.37 -13.33
N GLY A 228 -15.70 9.29 -13.00
CA GLY A 228 -15.27 8.30 -12.03
C GLY A 228 -15.46 6.85 -12.47
N ILE A 229 -14.62 5.96 -11.96
CA ILE A 229 -14.85 4.51 -11.96
C ILE A 229 -14.94 4.03 -10.52
N ILE A 230 -16.00 3.27 -10.22
CA ILE A 230 -16.11 2.52 -8.97
C ILE A 230 -16.01 1.03 -9.30
N THR A 231 -14.83 0.43 -9.07
CA THR A 231 -14.54 -0.95 -9.47
C THR A 231 -15.39 -2.00 -8.73
N GLY A 232 -15.56 -1.82 -7.43
CA GLY A 232 -16.32 -2.73 -6.57
C GLY A 232 -16.24 -2.35 -5.10
N VAL A 233 -17.25 -2.76 -4.33
CA VAL A 233 -17.35 -2.51 -2.88
C VAL A 233 -17.35 -3.84 -2.15
N CYS A 234 -16.45 -3.98 -1.18
CA CYS A 234 -16.44 -5.10 -0.23
C CYS A 234 -15.94 -4.65 1.13
N ALA A 235 -16.23 -5.46 2.16
CA ALA A 235 -15.76 -5.28 3.53
C ALA A 235 -14.22 -5.34 3.67
N GLN A 236 -13.54 -4.25 3.32
CA GLN A 236 -12.10 -4.08 3.43
C GLN A 236 -11.77 -2.90 4.37
N HIS A 237 -10.57 -2.91 4.97
CA HIS A 237 -10.12 -1.89 5.93
C HIS A 237 -11.08 -1.74 7.14
N LEU A 238 -11.73 -2.82 7.58
CA LEU A 238 -12.68 -2.81 8.70
C LEU A 238 -12.06 -2.32 10.01
N SER A 239 -10.74 -2.45 10.16
CA SER A 239 -9.98 -1.86 11.28
C SER A 239 -10.14 -0.34 11.37
N THR A 240 -10.35 0.35 10.24
CA THR A 240 -10.49 1.80 10.18
C THR A 240 -11.93 2.25 9.92
N PHE A 241 -12.65 1.58 9.01
CA PHE A 241 -14.06 1.89 8.71
C PHE A 241 -15.05 1.39 9.76
N LYS A 242 -14.65 0.44 10.61
CA LYS A 242 -15.46 -0.21 11.66
C LYS A 242 -16.62 -1.09 11.15
N ARG A 243 -17.39 -0.63 10.16
CA ARG A 243 -18.55 -1.30 9.57
C ARG A 243 -18.55 -1.21 8.04
N GLU A 244 -19.23 -2.15 7.38
CA GLU A 244 -19.33 -2.21 5.91
C GLU A 244 -20.17 -1.07 5.33
N GLU A 245 -21.22 -0.62 6.02
CA GLU A 245 -22.02 0.54 5.57
C GLU A 245 -21.15 1.79 5.38
N ASN A 246 -20.14 1.96 6.24
CA ASN A 246 -19.20 3.08 6.12
C ASN A 246 -18.28 2.97 4.90
N VAL A 247 -17.97 1.75 4.46
CA VAL A 247 -17.21 1.54 3.22
C VAL A 247 -18.07 1.93 2.03
N LEU A 248 -19.31 1.45 1.98
CA LEU A 248 -20.27 1.78 0.92
C LEU A 248 -20.51 3.29 0.84
N ALA A 249 -20.80 3.94 1.97
CA ALA A 249 -20.99 5.39 2.04
C ALA A 249 -19.73 6.15 1.58
N ALA A 250 -18.53 5.70 1.97
CA ALA A 250 -17.30 6.36 1.55
C ALA A 250 -16.98 6.18 0.06
N LYS A 251 -17.38 5.07 -0.57
CA LYS A 251 -17.20 4.87 -2.03
C LYS A 251 -18.22 5.64 -2.85
N ARG A 252 -19.45 5.75 -2.34
CA ARG A 252 -20.52 6.56 -2.91
C ARG A 252 -20.13 8.03 -3.09
N GLU A 253 -19.27 8.56 -2.21
CA GLU A 253 -18.75 9.94 -2.28
C GLU A 253 -18.18 10.30 -3.66
N LEU A 254 -17.61 9.37 -4.43
CA LEU A 254 -17.13 9.70 -5.77
C LEU A 254 -18.28 10.10 -6.70
N ALA A 255 -19.33 9.30 -6.78
CA ALA A 255 -20.51 9.59 -7.61
C ALA A 255 -21.27 10.84 -7.15
N GLU A 256 -21.23 11.14 -5.86
CA GLU A 256 -21.86 12.34 -5.30
C GLU A 256 -21.09 13.64 -5.56
N ASN A 257 -19.78 13.56 -5.85
CA ASN A 257 -18.91 14.74 -5.97
C ASN A 257 -18.37 14.99 -7.40
N VAL A 258 -18.70 14.12 -8.35
CA VAL A 258 -18.53 14.37 -9.79
C VAL A 258 -19.54 15.45 -10.22
N PRO A 259 -19.17 16.36 -11.15
CA PRO A 259 -20.06 17.44 -11.57
C PRO A 259 -21.34 16.92 -12.27
N PRO A 260 -22.42 17.72 -12.37
CA PRO A 260 -23.69 17.28 -12.94
C PRO A 260 -23.62 16.79 -14.40
N ASP A 261 -22.73 17.38 -15.20
CA ASP A 261 -22.41 17.00 -16.58
C ASP A 261 -21.37 15.86 -16.67
N GLY A 262 -20.83 15.44 -15.53
CA GLY A 262 -19.94 14.30 -15.40
C GLY A 262 -20.69 12.97 -15.27
N PHE A 263 -19.92 11.89 -15.19
CA PHE A 263 -20.47 10.53 -15.08
C PHE A 263 -19.60 9.61 -14.22
N CYS A 264 -20.22 8.55 -13.72
CA CYS A 264 -19.55 7.47 -13.01
C CYS A 264 -19.92 6.10 -13.61
N VAL A 265 -18.90 5.32 -13.97
CA VAL A 265 -19.05 3.94 -14.42
C VAL A 265 -18.86 3.00 -13.24
N MET A 266 -19.79 2.08 -13.04
CA MET A 266 -19.77 1.14 -11.91
C MET A 266 -19.50 -0.29 -12.38
N GLY A 267 -18.59 -0.95 -11.68
CA GLY A 267 -18.42 -2.40 -11.76
C GLY A 267 -19.63 -3.14 -11.20
N GLU A 268 -19.74 -4.42 -11.58
CA GLU A 268 -20.73 -5.35 -11.06
C GLU A 268 -20.77 -5.35 -9.51
N GLY A 269 -19.61 -5.38 -8.87
CA GLY A 269 -19.47 -5.32 -7.41
C GLY A 269 -19.82 -3.97 -6.78
N ALA A 270 -20.21 -2.96 -7.57
CA ALA A 270 -20.65 -1.65 -7.13
C ALA A 270 -22.09 -1.33 -7.57
N LYS A 271 -22.83 -2.28 -8.14
CA LYS A 271 -24.24 -2.12 -8.57
C LYS A 271 -25.17 -1.53 -7.52
N ALA A 272 -24.94 -1.84 -6.24
CA ALA A 272 -25.71 -1.29 -5.12
C ALA A 272 -25.61 0.25 -4.99
N LEU A 273 -24.66 0.89 -5.70
CA LEU A 273 -24.48 2.33 -5.74
C LEU A 273 -25.18 3.00 -6.93
N LEU A 274 -25.86 2.26 -7.82
CA LEU A 274 -26.59 2.84 -8.95
C LEU A 274 -27.66 3.84 -8.49
N GLY A 275 -27.79 4.95 -9.22
CA GLY A 275 -28.71 6.03 -8.88
C GLY A 275 -28.25 6.87 -7.68
N ALA A 276 -27.03 6.68 -7.17
CA ALA A 276 -26.47 7.49 -6.11
C ALA A 276 -25.85 8.80 -6.63
N GLY A 277 -26.36 9.94 -6.17
CA GLY A 277 -25.76 11.25 -6.38
C GLY A 277 -26.44 12.07 -7.47
N ALA A 278 -25.84 13.22 -7.79
CA ALA A 278 -26.35 14.17 -8.80
C ALA A 278 -25.82 13.89 -10.23
N SER A 279 -24.86 12.98 -10.38
CA SER A 279 -24.22 12.65 -11.66
C SER A 279 -24.85 11.44 -12.33
N THR A 280 -24.62 11.29 -13.64
CA THR A 280 -25.10 10.11 -14.38
C THR A 280 -24.28 8.89 -13.96
N THR A 281 -24.92 7.92 -13.30
CA THR A 281 -24.29 6.64 -12.92
C THR A 281 -24.76 5.54 -13.88
N THR A 282 -23.82 4.79 -14.44
CA THR A 282 -24.16 3.73 -15.41
C THR A 282 -23.32 2.47 -15.19
N LEU A 283 -23.89 1.35 -15.63
CA LEU A 283 -23.11 0.15 -15.88
C LEU A 283 -22.41 0.25 -17.24
N THR A 284 -21.48 -0.67 -17.48
CA THR A 284 -20.85 -0.83 -18.79
C THR A 284 -21.87 -1.30 -19.82
N SER A 285 -21.86 -0.65 -20.99
CA SER A 285 -22.58 -1.11 -22.18
C SER A 285 -21.73 -2.06 -23.04
N VAL A 286 -20.43 -2.17 -22.74
CA VAL A 286 -19.50 -3.13 -23.36
C VAL A 286 -19.68 -4.49 -22.70
N GLN A 287 -19.95 -5.51 -23.51
CA GLN A 287 -20.09 -6.90 -23.08
C GLN A 287 -18.84 -7.69 -23.43
N CYS A 288 -18.30 -8.46 -22.48
CA CYS A 288 -17.20 -9.39 -22.71
C CYS A 288 -17.71 -10.83 -22.54
N ARG A 289 -17.45 -11.69 -23.52
CA ARG A 289 -17.88 -13.10 -23.54
C ARG A 289 -16.74 -14.02 -23.99
N ASP A 290 -16.96 -15.32 -23.86
CA ASP A 290 -16.05 -16.37 -24.34
C ASP A 290 -14.63 -16.24 -23.76
N VAL A 291 -14.59 -15.94 -22.46
CA VAL A 291 -13.36 -15.72 -21.72
C VAL A 291 -12.57 -17.01 -21.60
N THR A 292 -11.40 -17.02 -22.23
CA THR A 292 -10.44 -18.13 -22.21
C THR A 292 -9.15 -17.66 -21.53
N LEU A 293 -8.60 -18.50 -20.65
CA LEU A 293 -7.44 -18.17 -19.83
C LEU A 293 -6.29 -19.11 -20.14
N SER A 294 -5.09 -18.55 -20.24
CA SER A 294 -3.83 -19.26 -20.44
C SER A 294 -2.73 -18.65 -19.55
N PRO A 295 -1.59 -19.33 -19.34
CA PRO A 295 -0.44 -18.74 -18.66
C PRO A 295 0.09 -17.46 -19.33
N GLN A 296 -0.15 -17.30 -20.64
CA GLN A 296 0.28 -16.13 -21.43
C GLN A 296 -0.68 -14.94 -21.33
N GLY A 297 -1.90 -15.16 -20.81
CA GLY A 297 -2.90 -14.12 -20.68
C GLY A 297 -4.33 -14.62 -20.88
N ILE A 298 -5.23 -13.67 -21.09
CA ILE A 298 -6.67 -13.87 -21.26
C ILE A 298 -7.10 -13.40 -22.64
N THR A 299 -7.96 -14.19 -23.29
CA THR A 299 -8.61 -13.83 -24.55
C THR A 299 -10.12 -13.85 -24.39
N PHE A 300 -10.81 -12.90 -24.99
CA PHE A 300 -12.28 -12.80 -24.93
C PHE A 300 -12.82 -11.99 -26.10
N VAL A 301 -14.12 -12.08 -26.33
CA VAL A 301 -14.83 -11.29 -27.34
C VAL A 301 -15.50 -10.10 -26.67
N ALA A 302 -15.14 -8.88 -27.08
CA ALA A 302 -15.76 -7.64 -26.64
C ALA A 302 -16.78 -7.14 -27.68
N LYS A 303 -17.97 -6.75 -27.23
CA LYS A 303 -19.07 -6.28 -28.09
C LYS A 303 -19.68 -4.98 -27.59
N ARG A 304 -19.95 -4.05 -28.52
CA ARG A 304 -20.60 -2.75 -28.28
C ARG A 304 -21.36 -2.31 -29.54
N ASP A 305 -22.65 -1.97 -29.44
CA ASP A 305 -23.48 -1.46 -30.56
C ASP A 305 -23.34 -2.22 -31.90
N GLY A 306 -23.20 -3.54 -31.83
CA GLY A 306 -23.03 -4.40 -33.01
C GLY A 306 -21.58 -4.56 -33.46
N GLU A 307 -20.66 -3.68 -33.08
CA GLU A 307 -19.23 -3.88 -33.24
C GLU A 307 -18.74 -5.00 -32.32
N THR A 308 -17.86 -5.87 -32.85
CA THR A 308 -17.31 -7.02 -32.12
C THR A 308 -15.82 -7.11 -32.41
N ALA A 309 -15.02 -7.35 -31.37
CA ALA A 309 -13.58 -7.53 -31.49
C ALA A 309 -13.07 -8.62 -30.54
N GLN A 310 -12.08 -9.39 -31.01
CA GLN A 310 -11.33 -10.29 -30.15
C GLN A 310 -10.23 -9.51 -29.43
N ILE A 311 -10.20 -9.63 -28.11
CA ILE A 311 -9.23 -8.97 -27.24
C ILE A 311 -8.30 -10.02 -26.66
N SER A 312 -7.01 -9.68 -26.60
CA SER A 312 -6.00 -10.41 -25.84
C SER A 312 -5.35 -9.45 -24.85
N LEU A 313 -5.33 -9.81 -23.57
CA LEU A 313 -4.64 -9.07 -22.52
C LEU A 313 -3.61 -9.97 -21.86
N PRO A 314 -2.46 -9.45 -21.41
CA PRO A 314 -1.43 -10.25 -20.76
C PRO A 314 -1.81 -10.66 -19.33
N HIS A 315 -2.98 -10.26 -18.84
CA HIS A 315 -3.45 -10.57 -17.49
C HIS A 315 -3.91 -12.03 -17.40
N VAL A 316 -3.66 -12.68 -16.27
CA VAL A 316 -4.04 -14.08 -16.03
C VAL A 316 -5.23 -14.21 -15.09
N THR A 317 -6.18 -13.28 -15.16
CA THR A 317 -7.36 -13.26 -14.28
C THR A 317 -8.64 -12.99 -15.04
N GLU A 318 -9.69 -13.76 -14.75
CA GLU A 318 -10.98 -13.66 -15.46
C GLU A 318 -11.60 -12.27 -15.36
N TYR A 319 -11.52 -11.64 -14.17
CA TYR A 319 -12.05 -10.32 -13.90
C TYR A 319 -11.34 -9.20 -14.70
N SER A 320 -10.26 -9.50 -15.43
CA SER A 320 -9.63 -8.56 -16.35
C SER A 320 -10.53 -8.21 -17.53
N ALA A 321 -11.40 -9.13 -17.96
CA ALA A 321 -12.42 -8.84 -18.98
C ALA A 321 -13.46 -7.82 -18.46
N ASP A 322 -13.91 -7.97 -17.21
CA ASP A 322 -14.80 -7.00 -16.57
C ASP A 322 -14.11 -5.64 -16.40
N THR A 323 -12.83 -5.65 -16.01
CA THR A 323 -12.03 -4.43 -15.89
C THR A 323 -11.87 -3.73 -17.24
N PHE A 324 -11.66 -4.49 -18.32
CA PHE A 324 -11.62 -3.97 -19.68
C PHE A 324 -12.94 -3.31 -20.06
N ALA A 325 -14.07 -3.96 -19.80
CA ALA A 325 -15.39 -3.40 -20.08
C ALA A 325 -15.60 -2.05 -19.37
N LEU A 326 -15.21 -1.95 -18.09
CA LEU A 326 -15.28 -0.68 -17.34
C LEU A 326 -14.41 0.42 -17.94
N CYS A 327 -13.17 0.10 -18.31
CA CYS A 327 -12.26 1.08 -18.89
C CYS A 327 -12.74 1.50 -20.29
N ALA A 328 -13.25 0.56 -21.07
CA ALA A 328 -13.77 0.80 -22.41
C ALA A 328 -15.02 1.70 -22.37
N GLU A 329 -15.94 1.49 -21.43
CA GLU A 329 -17.10 2.38 -21.24
C GLU A 329 -16.66 3.83 -20.96
N VAL A 330 -15.63 4.03 -20.13
CA VAL A 330 -15.08 5.38 -19.89
C VAL A 330 -14.46 5.97 -21.15
N CYS A 331 -13.70 5.19 -21.93
CA CYS A 331 -13.13 5.66 -23.20
C CYS A 331 -14.23 6.14 -24.15
N LEU A 332 -15.29 5.34 -24.30
CA LEU A 332 -16.44 5.65 -25.16
C LEU A 332 -17.16 6.93 -24.71
N ARG A 333 -17.43 7.09 -23.42
CA ARG A 333 -18.09 8.29 -22.89
C ARG A 333 -17.23 9.55 -22.95
N LEU A 334 -15.91 9.40 -23.01
CA LEU A 334 -14.98 10.49 -23.27
C LEU A 334 -14.81 10.80 -24.77
N GLY A 335 -15.56 10.11 -25.64
CA GLY A 335 -15.60 10.35 -27.09
C GLY A 335 -14.57 9.55 -27.90
N GLN A 336 -13.83 8.62 -27.29
CA GLN A 336 -12.94 7.72 -28.01
C GLN A 336 -13.75 6.60 -28.67
N SER A 337 -13.43 6.23 -29.92
CA SER A 337 -14.14 5.15 -30.61
C SER A 337 -13.85 3.76 -30.01
N PHE A 338 -14.79 2.83 -30.22
CA PHE A 338 -14.60 1.43 -29.80
C PHE A 338 -13.38 0.83 -30.49
N ALA A 339 -13.25 1.00 -31.81
CA ALA A 339 -12.09 0.54 -32.58
C ALA A 339 -10.74 1.05 -32.04
N ALA A 340 -10.63 2.34 -31.67
CA ALA A 340 -9.41 2.88 -31.07
C ALA A 340 -9.10 2.24 -29.70
N THR A 341 -10.13 2.05 -28.89
CA THR A 341 -10.03 1.39 -27.57
C THR A 341 -9.55 -0.05 -27.71
N VAL A 342 -10.13 -0.80 -28.65
CA VAL A 342 -9.73 -2.18 -28.98
C VAL A 342 -8.27 -2.22 -29.45
N LYS A 343 -7.88 -1.34 -30.37
CA LYS A 343 -6.49 -1.26 -30.86
C LYS A 343 -5.51 -1.02 -29.72
N ASN A 344 -5.86 -0.14 -28.78
CA ASN A 344 -5.01 0.20 -27.65
C ASN A 344 -4.90 -0.93 -26.60
N ALA A 345 -5.75 -1.95 -26.65
CA ALA A 345 -5.63 -3.13 -25.78
C ALA A 345 -4.28 -3.83 -25.93
N ALA A 346 -3.64 -3.73 -27.10
CA ALA A 346 -2.29 -4.26 -27.35
C ALA A 346 -1.19 -3.60 -26.50
N PHE A 347 -1.43 -2.39 -25.96
CA PHE A 347 -0.48 -1.68 -25.10
C PHE A 347 -0.67 -1.98 -23.61
N VAL A 348 -1.70 -2.74 -23.24
CA VAL A 348 -1.96 -3.14 -21.87
C VAL A 348 -0.82 -4.03 -21.38
N LYS A 349 -0.31 -3.74 -20.18
CA LYS A 349 0.73 -4.53 -19.50
C LYS A 349 0.16 -5.13 -18.22
N GLN A 350 0.78 -6.20 -17.72
CA GLN A 350 0.45 -6.70 -16.38
C GLN A 350 0.80 -5.64 -15.33
N THR A 351 -0.11 -5.40 -14.39
CA THR A 351 0.18 -4.58 -13.21
C THR A 351 1.12 -5.36 -12.28
N ALA A 352 2.22 -4.73 -11.88
CA ALA A 352 3.19 -5.35 -10.98
C ALA A 352 2.54 -5.79 -9.64
N HIS A 353 2.91 -6.99 -9.16
CA HIS A 353 2.44 -7.56 -7.89
C HIS A 353 0.90 -7.76 -7.79
N ARG A 354 0.20 -7.93 -8.92
CA ARG A 354 -1.26 -8.13 -8.99
C ARG A 354 -1.60 -9.32 -9.89
N MET A 355 -1.43 -10.54 -9.37
CA MET A 355 -1.47 -11.77 -10.17
C MET A 355 -0.52 -11.70 -11.37
N GLN A 356 0.65 -11.10 -11.17
CA GLN A 356 1.67 -10.95 -12.21
C GLN A 356 2.31 -12.32 -12.46
N MET A 357 2.22 -12.81 -13.69
CA MET A 357 2.73 -14.13 -14.08
C MET A 357 4.05 -13.96 -14.81
N THR A 358 5.10 -14.64 -14.33
CA THR A 358 6.43 -14.65 -14.96
C THR A 358 6.97 -16.07 -15.03
N TYR A 359 7.78 -16.39 -16.04
CA TYR A 359 8.45 -17.69 -16.16
C TYR A 359 9.94 -17.51 -15.93
N ASN A 360 10.52 -18.31 -15.03
CA ASN A 360 11.92 -18.20 -14.65
C ASN A 360 12.85 -19.20 -15.35
N GLY A 361 12.36 -19.94 -16.35
CA GLY A 361 13.11 -20.99 -17.03
C GLY A 361 12.86 -22.40 -16.50
N ARG A 362 12.13 -22.55 -15.38
CA ARG A 362 11.80 -23.86 -14.79
C ARG A 362 10.33 -23.97 -14.41
N PHE A 363 9.75 -22.93 -13.85
CA PHE A 363 8.35 -22.88 -13.44
C PHE A 363 7.83 -21.44 -13.53
N TYR A 364 6.51 -21.30 -13.40
CA TYR A 364 5.85 -20.02 -13.37
C TYR A 364 5.80 -19.45 -11.95
N VAL A 365 6.12 -18.17 -11.80
CA VAL A 365 5.94 -17.40 -10.57
C VAL A 365 4.72 -16.51 -10.74
N ILE A 366 3.76 -16.65 -9.83
CA ILE A 366 2.60 -15.78 -9.70
C ILE A 366 2.80 -14.85 -8.52
N ASP A 367 2.90 -13.56 -8.79
CA ASP A 367 3.06 -12.53 -7.77
C ASP A 367 1.75 -11.75 -7.57
N ASP A 368 1.07 -12.06 -6.45
CA ASP A 368 -0.07 -11.33 -5.90
C ASP A 368 0.21 -10.92 -4.45
N SER A 369 1.44 -10.40 -4.23
CA SER A 369 1.98 -10.12 -2.90
C SER A 369 1.60 -8.75 -2.33
N TYR A 370 0.98 -7.84 -3.12
CA TYR A 370 0.89 -6.43 -2.73
C TYR A 370 -0.10 -6.12 -1.60
N ASN A 371 -1.34 -6.64 -1.66
CA ASN A 371 -2.40 -6.35 -0.68
C ASN A 371 -3.40 -7.49 -0.64
N ALA A 372 -3.84 -7.88 0.56
CA ALA A 372 -4.79 -8.96 0.77
C ALA A 372 -6.23 -8.47 1.00
N SER A 373 -7.18 -9.09 0.30
CA SER A 373 -8.59 -9.06 0.67
C SER A 373 -9.22 -10.41 0.34
N ILE A 374 -10.30 -10.78 1.04
CA ILE A 374 -10.94 -12.07 0.79
C ILE A 374 -11.50 -12.18 -0.63
N GLU A 375 -12.02 -11.08 -1.18
CA GLU A 375 -12.46 -11.03 -2.58
C GLU A 375 -11.29 -11.11 -3.58
N GLY A 376 -10.14 -10.55 -3.22
CA GLY A 376 -8.91 -10.70 -4.01
C GLY A 376 -8.44 -12.16 -4.06
N VAL A 377 -8.39 -12.83 -2.90
CA VAL A 377 -8.05 -14.26 -2.81
C VAL A 377 -9.05 -15.10 -3.60
N LYS A 378 -10.36 -14.84 -3.45
CA LYS A 378 -11.41 -15.52 -4.21
C LYS A 378 -11.24 -15.33 -5.72
N GLY A 379 -10.92 -14.11 -6.16
CA GLY A 379 -10.64 -13.79 -7.56
C GLY A 379 -9.41 -14.53 -8.08
N ALA A 380 -8.34 -14.61 -7.29
CA ALA A 380 -7.15 -15.40 -7.62
C ALA A 380 -7.48 -16.89 -7.73
N CYS A 381 -8.23 -17.46 -6.78
CA CYS A 381 -8.57 -18.89 -6.75
C CYS A 381 -9.28 -19.36 -8.03
N ARG A 382 -10.15 -18.55 -8.62
CA ARG A 382 -10.80 -18.88 -9.92
C ARG A 382 -9.81 -19.12 -11.05
N THR A 383 -8.70 -18.37 -11.07
CA THR A 383 -7.60 -18.62 -11.99
C THR A 383 -6.86 -19.89 -11.59
N LEU A 384 -6.51 -20.03 -10.31
CA LEU A 384 -5.70 -21.15 -9.80
C LEU A 384 -6.38 -22.51 -10.02
N GLU A 385 -7.70 -22.59 -9.91
CA GLU A 385 -8.50 -23.80 -10.20
C GLU A 385 -8.32 -24.31 -11.64
N LYS A 386 -7.91 -23.45 -12.58
CA LYS A 386 -7.62 -23.81 -13.97
C LYS A 386 -6.17 -24.25 -14.19
N LEU A 387 -5.32 -24.07 -13.19
CA LEU A 387 -3.90 -24.42 -13.23
C LEU A 387 -3.66 -25.75 -12.49
N ARG A 388 -2.62 -26.48 -12.89
CA ARG A 388 -2.18 -27.71 -12.21
C ARG A 388 -0.83 -27.48 -11.55
N GLY A 389 -0.55 -28.10 -10.41
CA GLY A 389 0.75 -27.99 -9.76
C GLY A 389 1.01 -26.64 -9.08
N VAL A 390 -0.02 -26.01 -8.52
CA VAL A 390 0.12 -24.73 -7.79
C VAL A 390 0.60 -24.97 -6.36
N VAL A 391 1.71 -24.33 -5.99
CA VAL A 391 2.21 -24.23 -4.62
C VAL A 391 2.10 -22.78 -4.16
N ALA A 392 1.32 -22.52 -3.11
CA ALA A 392 1.06 -21.17 -2.61
C ALA A 392 1.81 -20.87 -1.31
N LEU A 393 2.41 -19.68 -1.24
CA LEU A 393 2.95 -19.08 -0.02
C LEU A 393 2.05 -17.92 0.38
N SER A 394 1.52 -17.93 1.60
CA SER A 394 0.61 -16.90 2.07
C SER A 394 0.88 -16.53 3.53
N GLN A 395 0.99 -15.23 3.82
CA GLN A 395 0.92 -14.72 5.20
C GLN A 395 -0.50 -14.30 5.62
N GLY A 396 -1.46 -14.46 4.70
CA GLY A 396 -2.87 -14.18 4.92
C GLY A 396 -3.21 -12.70 5.06
N ILE A 397 -4.46 -12.44 5.42
CA ILE A 397 -5.05 -11.10 5.47
C ILE A 397 -4.62 -10.40 6.77
N VAL A 398 -3.84 -9.33 6.65
CA VAL A 398 -3.30 -8.57 7.79
C VAL A 398 -4.34 -7.59 8.37
N GLU A 399 -5.17 -6.98 7.52
CA GLU A 399 -6.10 -5.92 7.94
C GLU A 399 -7.54 -6.42 8.27
N GLY A 400 -7.65 -7.63 8.84
CA GLY A 400 -8.95 -8.26 9.15
C GLY A 400 -9.68 -7.71 10.39
N GLY A 401 -9.00 -6.93 11.24
CA GLY A 401 -9.59 -6.38 12.47
C GLY A 401 -10.15 -7.47 13.39
N LYS A 402 -11.40 -7.32 13.87
CA LYS A 402 -12.07 -8.33 14.70
C LYS A 402 -12.32 -9.66 13.98
N ARG A 403 -12.34 -9.67 12.65
CA ARG A 403 -12.58 -10.85 11.81
C ARG A 403 -11.29 -11.52 11.33
N THR A 404 -10.13 -11.15 11.86
CA THR A 404 -8.83 -11.67 11.41
C THR A 404 -8.77 -13.19 11.43
N VAL A 405 -9.27 -13.83 12.49
CA VAL A 405 -9.29 -15.29 12.61
C VAL A 405 -10.18 -15.93 11.53
N GLU A 406 -11.43 -15.47 11.43
CA GLU A 406 -12.40 -15.94 10.43
C GLU A 406 -11.88 -15.79 8.99
N LEU A 407 -11.37 -14.59 8.64
CA LEU A 407 -10.89 -14.27 7.30
C LEU A 407 -9.67 -15.10 6.91
N ASN A 408 -8.74 -15.34 7.84
CA ASN A 408 -7.54 -16.14 7.55
C ASN A 408 -7.83 -17.64 7.47
N ARG A 409 -8.78 -18.16 8.26
CA ARG A 409 -9.29 -19.54 8.06
C ARG A 409 -9.91 -19.70 6.68
N ARG A 410 -10.79 -18.78 6.30
CA ARG A 410 -11.43 -18.80 4.98
C ARG A 410 -10.41 -18.65 3.84
N CYS A 411 -9.39 -17.81 4.03
CA CYS A 411 -8.28 -17.69 3.08
C CYS A 411 -7.52 -19.02 2.93
N GLY A 412 -7.23 -19.71 4.03
CA GLY A 412 -6.59 -21.02 4.02
C GLY A 412 -7.41 -22.07 3.28
N GLU A 413 -8.71 -22.12 3.57
CA GLU A 413 -9.66 -23.04 2.91
C GLU A 413 -9.76 -22.78 1.40
N MET A 414 -9.88 -21.51 0.98
CA MET A 414 -9.91 -21.14 -0.44
C MET A 414 -8.64 -21.56 -1.18
N LEU A 415 -7.46 -21.27 -0.60
CA LEU A 415 -6.18 -21.66 -1.19
C LEU A 415 -6.02 -23.18 -1.20
N GLY A 416 -6.45 -23.87 -0.13
CA GLY A 416 -6.39 -25.32 -0.04
C GLY A 416 -7.28 -26.05 -1.04
N ASN A 417 -8.34 -25.42 -1.53
CA ASN A 417 -9.21 -26.00 -2.56
C ASN A 417 -8.64 -25.87 -3.99
N CYS A 418 -7.70 -24.96 -4.21
CA CYS A 418 -7.15 -24.68 -5.55
C CYS A 418 -5.64 -24.92 -5.68
N CYS A 419 -4.93 -25.21 -4.58
CA CYS A 419 -3.49 -25.44 -4.57
C CYS A 419 -3.15 -26.86 -4.07
N GLU A 420 -2.12 -27.49 -4.64
CA GLU A 420 -1.62 -28.79 -4.17
C GLU A 420 -0.88 -28.64 -2.83
N THR A 421 -0.27 -27.49 -2.58
CA THR A 421 0.47 -27.21 -1.34
C THR A 421 0.26 -25.76 -0.92
N VAL A 422 -0.05 -25.53 0.35
CA VAL A 422 -0.18 -24.22 0.97
C VAL A 422 0.85 -24.09 2.09
N VAL A 423 1.72 -23.09 1.97
CA VAL A 423 2.72 -22.71 2.96
C VAL A 423 2.26 -21.46 3.67
N ALA A 424 1.81 -21.62 4.91
CA ALA A 424 1.30 -20.54 5.75
C ALA A 424 2.46 -19.87 6.52
N ILE A 425 2.58 -18.54 6.43
CA ILE A 425 3.75 -17.80 6.91
C ILE A 425 3.37 -16.74 7.94
N GLY A 426 4.20 -16.58 8.97
CA GLY A 426 4.10 -15.46 9.91
C GLY A 426 2.94 -15.56 10.90
N LYS A 427 2.40 -14.43 11.33
CA LYS A 427 1.50 -14.36 12.51
C LYS A 427 0.14 -15.02 12.31
N ASN A 428 -0.36 -15.03 11.07
CA ASN A 428 -1.64 -15.63 10.74
C ASN A 428 -1.51 -17.11 10.32
N ALA A 429 -0.28 -17.66 10.33
CA ALA A 429 -0.01 -18.99 9.76
C ALA A 429 -0.89 -20.08 10.37
N ALA A 430 -1.12 -20.05 11.68
CA ALA A 430 -1.96 -21.03 12.36
C ALA A 430 -3.41 -21.02 11.84
N TYR A 431 -3.99 -19.84 11.61
CA TYR A 431 -5.37 -19.72 11.11
C TYR A 431 -5.50 -20.16 9.64
N ILE A 432 -4.51 -19.82 8.82
CA ILE A 432 -4.45 -20.26 7.42
C ILE A 432 -4.31 -21.78 7.35
N ALA A 433 -3.39 -22.34 8.15
CA ALA A 433 -3.16 -23.78 8.22
C ALA A 433 -4.42 -24.53 8.69
N GLU A 434 -5.14 -24.00 9.70
CA GLU A 434 -6.42 -24.56 10.16
C GLU A 434 -7.48 -24.60 9.04
N GLY A 435 -7.54 -23.56 8.21
CA GLY A 435 -8.45 -23.52 7.07
C GLY A 435 -8.04 -24.48 5.95
N ALA A 436 -6.77 -24.48 5.58
CA ALA A 436 -6.22 -25.32 4.52
C ALA A 436 -6.26 -26.82 4.88
N ALA A 437 -6.12 -27.17 6.16
CA ALA A 437 -6.18 -28.55 6.63
C ALA A 437 -7.58 -29.19 6.52
N LYS A 438 -8.62 -28.41 6.19
CA LYS A 438 -9.95 -28.93 5.87
C LYS A 438 -10.07 -29.44 4.43
N THR A 439 -9.05 -29.24 3.61
CA THR A 439 -9.01 -29.64 2.21
C THR A 439 -7.99 -30.77 2.04
N GLU A 440 -7.88 -31.31 0.82
CA GLU A 440 -6.90 -32.35 0.50
C GLU A 440 -5.48 -31.82 0.21
N CYS A 441 -5.26 -30.50 0.39
CA CYS A 441 -3.95 -29.91 0.11
C CYS A 441 -2.90 -30.27 1.17
N ARG A 442 -1.63 -30.23 0.77
CA ARG A 442 -0.53 -30.31 1.73
C ARG A 442 -0.37 -28.97 2.44
N VAL A 443 -0.40 -28.98 3.77
CA VAL A 443 -0.22 -27.77 4.59
C VAL A 443 1.15 -27.74 5.23
N LEU A 444 1.89 -26.64 5.03
CA LEU A 444 3.19 -26.38 5.67
C LEU A 444 3.12 -25.04 6.42
N THR A 445 3.97 -24.87 7.43
CA THR A 445 4.09 -23.60 8.15
C THR A 445 5.53 -23.13 8.20
N ALA A 446 5.74 -21.82 8.17
CA ALA A 446 7.07 -21.21 8.26
C ALA A 446 7.05 -19.88 9.02
N LYS A 447 8.16 -19.51 9.66
CA LYS A 447 8.22 -18.27 10.46
C LYS A 447 8.32 -17.02 9.59
N ASN A 448 8.95 -17.14 8.42
CA ASN A 448 9.23 -16.03 7.52
C ASN A 448 9.27 -16.50 6.06
N LEU A 449 9.27 -15.53 5.13
CA LEU A 449 9.24 -15.79 3.68
C LEU A 449 10.40 -16.67 3.19
N LYS A 450 11.61 -16.49 3.74
CA LYS A 450 12.80 -17.27 3.34
C LYS A 450 12.65 -18.74 3.71
N GLU A 451 12.19 -19.03 4.93
CA GLU A 451 11.89 -20.39 5.37
C GLU A 451 10.72 -20.98 4.57
N GLY A 452 9.68 -20.20 4.32
CA GLY A 452 8.52 -20.64 3.53
C GLY A 452 8.90 -21.01 2.10
N LEU A 453 9.75 -20.21 1.45
CA LEU A 453 10.26 -20.51 0.12
C LEU A 453 11.09 -21.80 0.10
N LYS A 454 12.00 -21.96 1.06
CA LYS A 454 12.78 -23.19 1.18
C LYS A 454 11.89 -24.43 1.36
N ALA A 455 10.78 -24.30 2.10
CA ALA A 455 9.81 -25.37 2.30
C ALA A 455 8.93 -25.63 1.07
N ALA A 456 8.64 -24.61 0.27
CA ALA A 456 7.78 -24.71 -0.91
C ALA A 456 8.50 -25.32 -2.13
N LEU A 457 9.75 -24.90 -2.40
CA LEU A 457 10.49 -25.24 -3.61
C LEU A 457 10.55 -26.75 -3.95
N PRO A 458 10.71 -27.69 -2.98
CA PRO A 458 10.70 -29.12 -3.27
C PRO A 458 9.41 -29.64 -3.91
N TYR A 459 8.31 -28.90 -3.78
CA TYR A 459 6.98 -29.28 -4.28
C TYR A 459 6.63 -28.58 -5.60
N VAL A 460 7.45 -27.63 -6.06
CA VAL A 460 7.23 -26.93 -7.33
C VAL A 460 7.75 -27.80 -8.47
N LYS A 461 6.83 -28.34 -9.27
CA LYS A 461 7.13 -29.17 -10.45
C LYS A 461 7.71 -28.31 -11.58
N SER A 462 8.42 -28.94 -12.52
CA SER A 462 8.77 -28.29 -13.80
C SER A 462 7.50 -27.87 -14.53
N GLU A 463 7.48 -26.66 -15.10
CA GLU A 463 6.27 -26.03 -15.68
C GLU A 463 5.11 -25.84 -14.67
N GLY A 464 5.34 -26.04 -13.37
CA GLY A 464 4.37 -25.81 -12.29
C GLY A 464 4.26 -24.32 -11.92
N PHE A 465 3.55 -24.03 -10.83
CA PHE A 465 3.29 -22.64 -10.40
C PHE A 465 3.67 -22.42 -8.95
N LEU A 466 4.41 -21.35 -8.69
CA LEU A 466 4.73 -20.85 -7.36
C LEU A 466 4.00 -19.52 -7.14
N LEU A 467 3.02 -19.51 -6.25
CA LEU A 467 2.21 -18.33 -5.93
C LEU A 467 2.73 -17.65 -4.65
N PHE A 468 3.00 -16.35 -4.74
CA PHE A 468 3.16 -15.48 -3.58
C PHE A 468 1.87 -14.69 -3.37
N GLN A 469 1.14 -15.01 -2.30
CA GLN A 469 -0.16 -14.43 -1.99
C GLN A 469 -0.11 -13.58 -0.72
N ASN A 470 -0.81 -12.43 -0.75
CA ASN A 470 -1.18 -11.62 0.42
C ASN A 470 -0.02 -10.93 1.14
N ASP A 471 0.12 -9.62 0.97
CA ASP A 471 0.91 -8.73 1.84
C ASP A 471 2.38 -9.19 2.08
N LEU A 472 3.04 -9.83 1.10
CA LEU A 472 4.43 -10.29 1.17
C LEU A 472 5.39 -9.29 0.48
N PRO A 473 5.70 -8.12 1.07
CA PRO A 473 6.65 -7.19 0.47
C PRO A 473 8.06 -7.80 0.43
N ASP A 474 8.81 -7.44 -0.60
CA ASP A 474 10.20 -7.86 -0.83
C ASP A 474 10.34 -9.35 -1.22
N LEU A 475 9.70 -9.75 -2.32
CA LEU A 475 9.89 -11.08 -2.90
C LEU A 475 11.36 -11.29 -3.29
N PRO A 476 11.95 -12.45 -2.95
CA PRO A 476 13.28 -12.80 -3.44
C PRO A 476 13.23 -13.04 -4.96
N ASN A 477 14.37 -12.85 -5.63
CA ASN A 477 14.52 -13.37 -7.00
C ASN A 477 14.54 -14.90 -6.91
N VAL A 478 13.58 -15.56 -7.55
CA VAL A 478 13.38 -17.02 -7.51
C VAL A 478 13.58 -17.66 -8.87
#